data_AF-A0A5K0XH02-F1
#
_entry.id   AF-A0A5K0XH02-F1
#
_cell.length_a   1.000
_cell.length_b   1.000
_cell.length_c   1.000
_cell.angle_alpha   90.00
_cell.angle_beta   90.00
_cell.angle_gamma   90.00
#
_symmetry.space_group_name_H-M   'P 1'
#
loop_
_entity.id
_entity.type
_entity.pdbx_description
1 polymer ?
#
loop_
_entity_poly.entity_id
_entity_poly.type
_entity_poly.pdbx_seq_one_letter_code
_entity_poly.pdbx_strand_id
1 'polypeptide(L)' 'VAPTSFTRLCEAREVLAINGQLPGPTLYVQRGDNLFVNVHNHAPYPITIH' A
#
# COMPACT_ATOMS: atom_id res chain seq x y z
N VAL A 1 2.19 0.79 14.20
CA VAL A 1 1.94 1.10 12.77
C VAL A 1 1.20 2.40 12.77
N ALA A 2 1.79 3.47 12.21
CA ALA A 2 1.06 4.72 12.08
C ALA A 2 0.24 4.61 10.79
N PRO A 3 -1.08 4.82 10.83
CA PRO A 3 -1.83 5.08 9.62
C PRO A 3 -1.19 6.27 8.86
N THR A 4 -1.39 6.32 7.55
CA THR A 4 -0.76 7.35 6.71
C THR A 4 -1.73 8.51 6.55
N SER A 5 -1.34 9.70 6.99
CA SER A 5 -2.14 10.90 6.79
C SER A 5 -2.12 11.32 5.31
N PHE A 6 -3.29 11.43 4.70
CA PHE A 6 -3.45 11.83 3.30
C PHE A 6 -4.50 12.95 3.19
N THR A 7 -4.12 14.03 2.50
CA THR A 7 -4.98 15.21 2.32
C THR A 7 -5.49 15.29 0.89
N ARG A 8 -6.81 15.39 0.73
CA ARG A 8 -7.45 15.61 -0.58
C ARG A 8 -8.66 16.52 -0.39
N LEU A 9 -8.85 17.46 -1.32
CA LEU A 9 -9.96 18.44 -1.26
C LEU A 9 -9.98 19.23 0.07
N CYS A 10 -8.80 19.57 0.61
CA CYS A 10 -8.61 20.23 1.90
C CYS A 10 -9.06 19.41 3.14
N GLU A 11 -9.31 18.12 3.00
CA GLU A 11 -9.60 17.22 4.12
C GLU A 11 -8.46 16.21 4.32
N ALA A 12 -7.91 16.17 5.53
CA ALA A 12 -6.93 15.17 5.95
C ALA A 12 -7.63 13.95 6.55
N ARG A 13 -7.24 12.75 6.10
CA ARG A 13 -7.76 11.48 6.62
C ARG A 13 -6.63 10.49 6.79
N GLU A 14 -6.76 9.63 7.79
CA GLU A 14 -5.90 8.48 7.96
C GLU A 14 -6.32 7.38 6.99
N VAL A 15 -5.38 6.92 6.16
CA VAL A 15 -5.63 5.88 5.16
C VAL A 15 -4.66 4.72 5.33
N LEU A 16 -5.12 3.54 4.93
CA LEU A 16 -4.23 2.39 4.79
C LEU A 16 -3.42 2.56 3.49
N ALA A 17 -2.10 2.55 3.63
CA ALA A 17 -1.16 2.73 2.53
C ALA A 17 -0.12 1.61 2.52
N ILE A 18 0.35 1.23 1.32
CA ILE A 18 1.41 0.23 1.18
C ILE A 18 2.74 0.97 1.37
N ASN A 19 3.51 0.58 2.38
CA ASN A 19 4.79 1.23 2.72
C ASN A 19 4.68 2.76 2.89
N GLY A 20 3.54 3.25 3.40
CA GLY A 20 3.27 4.68 3.58
C GLY A 20 2.99 5.47 2.30
N GLN A 21 2.79 4.79 1.16
CA GLN A 21 2.59 5.42 -0.15
C GLN A 21 1.14 5.26 -0.64
N LEU A 22 0.58 6.37 -1.12
CA LEU A 22 -0.72 6.42 -1.79
C LEU A 22 -0.64 7.32 -3.05
N PRO A 23 -0.78 6.78 -4.27
CA PRO A 23 -0.91 5.36 -4.62
C PRO A 23 0.27 4.51 -4.12
N GLY A 24 0.04 3.19 -3.96
CA GLY A 24 1.10 2.27 -3.59
C GLY A 24 2.24 2.21 -4.62
N PRO A 25 3.37 1.56 -4.29
CA PRO A 25 4.52 1.49 -5.17
C PRO A 25 4.22 0.74 -6.47
N THR A 26 4.73 1.25 -7.59
CA THR A 26 4.66 0.58 -8.89
C THR A 26 5.66 -0.57 -8.95
N LEU A 27 5.20 -1.75 -9.37
CA LEU A 27 6.05 -2.90 -9.65
C LEU A 27 6.46 -2.87 -11.13
N TYR A 28 7.76 -2.86 -11.40
CA TYR A 28 8.31 -2.91 -12.75
C TYR A 28 8.81 -4.33 -13.03
N VAL A 29 8.22 -5.00 -14.02
CA VAL A 29 8.55 -6.37 -14.41
C VAL A 29 8.54 -6.51 -15.93
N GLN A 30 9.27 -7.49 -16.44
CA GLN A 30 9.31 -7.83 -17.86
C GLN A 30 8.56 -9.14 -18.14
N ARG A 31 8.25 -9.37 -19.41
CA ARG A 31 7.63 -10.63 -19.84
C ARG A 31 8.58 -11.79 -19.50
N GLY A 32 8.07 -12.75 -18.73
CA GLY A 32 8.80 -13.96 -18.33
C GLY A 32 9.36 -13.90 -16.90
N ASP A 33 9.27 -12.74 -16.23
CA ASP A 33 9.73 -12.61 -14.84
C ASP A 33 8.78 -13.34 -13.87
N ASN A 34 9.37 -13.94 -12.84
CA ASN A 34 8.65 -14.39 -11.65
C ASN A 34 8.90 -13.39 -10.52
N LEU A 35 7.83 -12.75 -10.04
CA LEU A 35 7.91 -11.80 -8.94
C LEU A 35 7.41 -12.43 -7.63
N PHE A 36 8.17 -12.25 -6.56
CA PHE A 36 7.76 -12.60 -5.21
C PHE A 36 7.49 -11.33 -4.41
N VAL A 37 6.28 -11.21 -3.86
CA VAL A 37 5.90 -10.08 -3.00
C VAL A 37 5.64 -10.61 -1.60
N ASN A 38 6.51 -10.26 -0.65
CA ASN A 38 6.32 -10.59 0.76
C ASN A 38 5.45 -9.53 1.42
N VAL A 39 4.22 -9.91 1.75
CA VAL A 39 3.24 -8.99 2.35
C VAL A 39 3.27 -9.14 3.87
N HIS A 40 3.61 -8.04 4.55
CA HIS A 40 3.54 -7.94 6.00
C HIS A 40 2.31 -7.11 6.38
N ASN A 41 1.23 -7.78 6.78
CA ASN A 41 0.02 -7.08 7.17
C ASN A 41 0.20 -6.42 8.55
N HIS A 42 0.24 -5.10 8.54
CA HIS A 42 0.38 -4.23 9.70
C HIS A 42 -0.94 -3.52 10.07
N ALA A 43 -2.02 -3.81 9.35
CA ALA A 43 -3.34 -3.27 9.62
C ALA A 43 -4.03 -3.98 10.79
N PRO A 44 -5.04 -3.34 11.43
CA PRO A 44 -5.79 -3.95 12.53
C PRO A 44 -6.81 -5.00 12.08
N TYR A 45 -6.87 -5.34 10.78
CA TYR A 45 -7.81 -6.30 10.21
C TYR A 45 -7.14 -7.17 9.12
N PRO A 46 -7.72 -8.35 8.80
CA PRO A 46 -7.26 -9.20 7.69
C PRO A 46 -7.39 -8.51 6.33
N ILE A 47 -6.42 -8.73 5.44
CA ILE A 47 -6.33 -8.08 4.13
C ILE A 47 -5.86 -9.07 3.07
N THR A 48 -6.32 -8.86 1.83
CA THR A 48 -5.81 -9.49 0.60
C THR A 48 -5.34 -8.41 -0.39
N ILE A 49 -4.37 -8.74 -1.25
CA ILE A 49 -3.90 -7.88 -2.36
C ILE A 49 -4.22 -8.61 -3.67
N HIS A 50 -4.84 -7.92 -4.63
CA HIS A 50 -5.17 -8.44 -5.96
C HIS A 50 -4.54 -7.58 -7.05
#